data_AF-A0A3D5APN8-F1
#
_entry.id   AF-A0A3D5APN8-F1
#
_cell.length_a   1.000
_cell.length_b   1.000
_cell.length_c   1.000
_cell.angle_alpha   90.00
_cell.angle_beta   90.00
_cell.angle_gamma   90.00
#
_symmetry.space_group_name_H-M   'P 1'
#
loop_
_entity.id
_entity.type
_entity.pdbx_description
1 polymer ?
#
loop_
_entity_poly.entity_id
_entity_poly.type
_entity_poly.pdbx_seq_one_letter_code
_entity_poly.pdbx_strand_id
1 'polypeptide(L)'
;MNRVLSIVSVVVLALGGMAAPAHASDVSRSAVAALNCQHSQGAGNVVSADHVEGPWGAIGAVQLCRSGSYYWAYLVEYESVPRGAWAIAHLFRYQNGVKNGVWSCNSSGGNGHIEPGQTMCWTPRIYAPSASITFMATGRDCFGTYDTCQANTVSYGQTARTR
;
A
#
# COMPACT_ATOMS: atom_id res chain seq x y z
N MET A 1 -11.13 52.17 61.55
CA MET A 1 -10.94 53.49 60.91
C MET A 1 -9.82 53.32 59.90
N ASN A 2 -9.89 53.64 58.62
CA ASN A 2 -10.91 54.13 57.71
C ASN A 2 -10.56 53.61 56.32
N ARG A 3 -11.59 53.33 55.53
CA ARG A 3 -11.54 52.94 54.12
C ARG A 3 -10.98 54.08 53.27
N VAL A 4 -10.25 53.76 52.21
CA VAL A 4 -10.18 54.60 51.01
C VAL A 4 -10.29 53.70 49.79
N LEU A 5 -11.37 53.89 49.03
CA LEU A 5 -11.57 53.37 47.68
C LEU A 5 -10.63 54.09 46.72
N SER A 6 -10.11 53.37 45.71
CA SER A 6 -9.69 53.99 44.46
C SER A 6 -10.12 53.16 43.25
N ILE A 7 -10.42 53.90 42.19
CA ILE A 7 -11.28 53.62 41.05
C ILE A 7 -10.45 53.10 39.84
N VAL A 8 -11.01 52.10 39.15
CA VAL A 8 -11.00 51.81 37.69
C VAL A 8 -9.66 51.78 36.93
N SER A 9 -9.40 50.64 36.27
CA SER A 9 -9.25 50.58 34.79
C SER A 9 -9.21 49.12 34.32
N VAL A 10 -10.22 48.76 33.53
CA VAL A 10 -10.27 47.51 32.76
C VAL A 10 -9.34 47.66 31.56
N VAL A 11 -8.32 46.81 31.46
CA VAL A 11 -7.55 46.61 30.23
C VAL A 11 -7.73 45.16 29.82
N VAL A 12 -8.58 44.92 28.81
CA VAL A 12 -8.67 43.65 28.10
C VAL A 12 -7.56 43.65 27.06
N LEU A 13 -6.44 43.00 27.39
CA LEU A 13 -5.41 42.66 26.41
C LEU A 13 -5.79 41.32 25.76
N ALA A 14 -6.54 41.41 24.68
CA ALA A 14 -6.63 40.35 23.69
C ALA A 14 -5.29 40.30 22.92
N LEU A 15 -4.43 39.35 23.27
CA LEU A 15 -3.25 39.02 22.47
C LEU A 15 -3.47 37.64 21.83
N GLY A 16 -3.46 37.67 20.51
CA GLY A 16 -3.92 36.61 19.63
C GLY A 16 -3.13 35.32 19.79
N GLY A 17 -3.87 34.21 19.75
CA GLY A 17 -3.33 32.89 19.51
C GLY A 17 -2.73 32.85 18.11
N MET A 18 -1.40 32.85 18.03
CA MET A 18 -0.71 32.31 16.86
C MET A 18 -0.82 30.79 16.91
N ALA A 19 -1.93 30.27 16.38
CA ALA A 19 -1.98 28.88 15.95
C ALA A 19 -1.02 28.77 14.76
N ALA A 20 0.13 28.14 14.99
CA ALA A 20 0.99 27.67 13.91
C ALA A 20 0.14 26.78 12.98
N PRO A 21 0.33 26.86 11.65
CA PRO A 21 -0.22 25.85 10.76
C PRO A 21 0.46 24.53 11.13
N ALA A 22 -0.26 23.66 11.84
CA ALA A 22 0.13 22.27 11.94
C ALA A 22 0.19 21.74 10.50
N HIS A 23 1.38 21.33 10.07
CA HIS A 23 1.59 20.65 8.81
C HIS A 23 0.71 19.40 8.76
N ALA A 24 -0.46 19.52 8.13
CA ALA A 24 -1.28 18.40 7.74
C ALA A 24 -0.59 17.71 6.56
N SER A 25 0.31 16.77 6.85
CA SER A 25 1.03 16.02 5.82
C SER A 25 1.14 14.52 6.13
N ASP A 26 0.22 13.97 6.93
CA ASP A 26 0.20 12.52 7.23
C ASP A 26 -1.19 11.86 7.14
N VAL A 27 -2.26 12.61 6.86
CA VAL A 27 -3.62 12.04 6.83
C VAL A 27 -3.87 11.20 5.57
N SER A 28 -3.25 11.54 4.44
CA SER A 28 -3.49 10.85 3.16
C SER A 28 -2.88 9.43 3.12
N ARG A 29 -1.77 9.18 3.82
CA ARG A 29 -1.17 7.82 3.90
C ARG A 29 -2.02 6.85 4.75
N SER A 30 -2.85 7.37 5.65
CA SER A 30 -3.62 6.55 6.58
C SER A 30 -4.91 5.98 5.98
N ALA A 31 -5.45 6.56 4.90
CA ALA A 31 -6.67 6.05 4.26
C ALA A 31 -6.41 4.78 3.43
N VAL A 32 -5.21 4.64 2.87
CA VAL A 32 -4.78 3.44 2.11
C VAL A 32 -4.56 2.24 3.03
N ALA A 33 -4.27 2.48 4.32
CA ALA A 33 -4.14 1.43 5.32
C ALA A 33 -5.45 0.63 5.58
N ALA A 34 -6.61 1.14 5.16
CA ALA A 34 -7.90 0.48 5.37
C ALA A 34 -8.19 -0.67 4.38
N LEU A 35 -7.39 -0.85 3.32
CA LEU A 35 -7.63 -1.84 2.24
C LEU A 35 -6.55 -2.93 2.14
N ASN A 36 -5.84 -3.24 3.23
CA ASN A 36 -4.81 -4.28 3.19
C ASN A 36 -5.41 -5.67 2.90
N CYS A 37 -4.70 -6.46 2.09
CA CYS A 37 -5.01 -7.85 1.80
C CYS A 37 -6.50 -8.14 1.49
N GLN A 38 -7.12 -7.27 0.68
CA GLN A 38 -8.46 -7.54 0.17
C GLN A 38 -8.42 -8.58 -0.95
N HIS A 39 -9.50 -9.35 -1.05
CA HIS A 39 -9.72 -10.32 -2.12
C HIS A 39 -11.22 -10.59 -2.25
N SER A 40 -11.71 -10.86 -3.46
CA SER A 40 -13.14 -11.19 -3.71
C SER A 40 -13.63 -12.46 -2.99
N GLN A 41 -12.70 -13.28 -2.50
CA GLN A 41 -12.95 -14.52 -1.75
C GLN A 41 -12.74 -14.34 -0.24
N GLY A 42 -12.71 -13.10 0.24
CA GLY A 42 -12.51 -12.72 1.63
C GLY A 42 -11.11 -12.17 1.92
N ALA A 43 -11.03 -11.27 2.92
CA ALA A 43 -9.79 -10.62 3.32
C ALA A 43 -8.79 -11.58 4.01
N GLY A 44 -7.53 -11.16 4.08
CA GLY A 44 -6.46 -11.86 4.78
C GLY A 44 -5.62 -10.96 5.68
N ASN A 45 -4.58 -11.55 6.25
CA ASN A 45 -3.56 -10.84 7.02
C ASN A 45 -2.32 -10.62 6.16
N VAL A 46 -1.68 -9.47 6.33
CA VAL A 46 -0.34 -9.20 5.78
C VAL A 46 0.65 -10.08 6.55
N VAL A 47 1.43 -10.90 5.85
CA VAL A 47 2.53 -11.68 6.46
C VAL A 47 3.91 -11.15 6.10
N SER A 48 4.01 -10.38 5.02
CA SER A 48 5.18 -9.57 4.69
C SER A 48 4.71 -8.44 3.78
N ALA A 49 5.34 -7.28 3.86
CA ALA A 49 5.11 -6.18 2.94
C ALA A 49 6.44 -5.47 2.66
N ASP A 50 6.49 -4.77 1.55
CA ASP A 50 7.55 -3.83 1.24
C ASP A 50 7.00 -2.68 0.38
N HIS A 51 7.70 -1.56 0.35
CA HIS A 51 7.35 -0.42 -0.48
C HIS A 51 7.60 -0.74 -1.96
N VAL A 52 6.76 -0.19 -2.84
CA VAL A 52 7.07 -0.07 -4.27
C VAL A 52 7.72 1.29 -4.46
N GLU A 53 9.05 1.26 -4.59
CA GLU A 53 9.89 2.47 -4.64
C GLU A 53 9.99 2.98 -6.08
N GLY A 54 9.61 4.24 -6.28
CA GLY A 54 9.81 4.96 -7.54
C GLY A 54 10.89 6.05 -7.42
N PRO A 55 11.11 6.86 -8.48
CA PRO A 55 12.17 7.89 -8.50
C PRO A 55 12.07 8.97 -7.41
N TRP A 56 10.87 9.17 -6.87
CA TRP A 56 10.56 10.22 -5.88
C TRP A 56 10.18 9.66 -4.51
N GLY A 57 10.43 8.36 -4.29
CA GLY A 57 10.09 7.61 -3.08
C GLY A 57 8.99 6.58 -3.31
N ALA A 58 8.48 6.04 -2.21
CA ALA A 58 7.45 5.01 -2.24
C ALA A 58 6.14 5.53 -2.84
N ILE A 59 5.70 4.90 -3.91
CA ILE A 59 4.43 5.20 -4.60
C ILE A 59 3.31 4.24 -4.20
N GLY A 60 3.67 3.11 -3.60
CA GLY A 60 2.75 2.08 -3.16
C GLY A 60 3.41 1.06 -2.24
N ALA A 61 2.71 -0.04 -1.98
CA ALA A 61 3.21 -1.18 -1.23
C ALA A 61 2.75 -2.49 -1.86
N VAL A 62 3.67 -3.44 -1.93
CA VAL A 62 3.35 -4.84 -2.22
C VAL A 62 3.25 -5.62 -0.92
N GLN A 63 2.21 -6.44 -0.83
CA GLN A 63 1.90 -7.25 0.35
C GLN A 63 1.79 -8.72 -0.06
N LEU A 64 2.41 -9.58 0.73
CA LEU A 64 2.10 -11.00 0.74
C LEU A 64 1.02 -11.24 1.79
N CYS A 65 -0.11 -11.74 1.32
CA CYS A 65 -1.31 -11.90 2.10
C CYS A 65 -1.60 -13.36 2.37
N ARG A 66 -2.21 -13.64 3.52
CA ARG A 66 -2.54 -14.99 3.96
C ARG A 66 -3.93 -15.07 4.59
N SER A 67 -4.67 -16.12 4.26
CA SER A 67 -5.86 -16.55 4.98
C SER A 67 -5.91 -18.08 5.01
N GLY A 68 -5.75 -18.65 6.20
CA GLY A 68 -5.54 -20.10 6.39
C GLY A 68 -4.24 -20.57 5.74
N SER A 69 -4.36 -21.51 4.79
CA SER A 69 -3.26 -22.02 3.96
C SER A 69 -3.23 -21.43 2.56
N TYR A 70 -3.95 -20.33 2.32
CA TYR A 70 -3.98 -19.65 1.02
C TYR A 70 -3.20 -18.35 1.05
N TYR A 71 -2.48 -18.10 -0.03
CA TYR A 71 -1.60 -16.95 -0.21
C TYR A 71 -1.89 -16.21 -1.50
N TRP A 72 -1.75 -14.90 -1.48
CA TRP A 72 -1.84 -14.06 -2.68
C TRP A 72 -0.95 -12.83 -2.53
N ALA A 73 -0.54 -12.27 -3.66
CA ALA A 73 0.08 -10.95 -3.67
C ALA A 73 -1.02 -9.90 -3.82
N TYR A 74 -0.91 -8.83 -3.06
CA TYR A 74 -1.77 -7.65 -3.11
C TYR A 74 -0.87 -6.44 -3.33
N LEU A 75 -1.12 -5.67 -4.39
CA LEU A 75 -0.46 -4.41 -4.65
C LEU A 75 -1.45 -3.29 -4.41
N VAL A 76 -1.01 -2.27 -3.69
CA VAL A 76 -1.76 -1.04 -3.48
C VAL A 76 -0.87 0.16 -3.73
N GLU A 77 -1.31 1.05 -4.61
CA GLU A 77 -0.71 2.35 -4.85
C GLU A 77 -1.31 3.37 -3.87
N TYR A 78 -0.48 4.29 -3.38
CA TYR A 78 -0.89 5.31 -2.43
C TYR A 78 -1.79 6.37 -3.06
N GLU A 79 -1.68 6.55 -4.37
CA GLU A 79 -2.53 7.40 -5.19
C GLU A 79 -3.02 6.63 -6.41
N SER A 80 -4.09 7.11 -7.05
CA SER A 80 -4.57 6.53 -8.30
C SER A 80 -3.49 6.59 -9.37
N VAL A 81 -3.28 5.47 -10.06
CA VAL A 81 -2.32 5.38 -11.15
C VAL A 81 -2.65 6.44 -12.22
N PRO A 82 -1.68 7.28 -12.63
CA PRO A 82 -1.94 8.33 -13.61
C PRO A 82 -2.17 7.75 -15.01
N ARG A 83 -2.72 8.57 -15.91
CA ARG A 83 -2.92 8.18 -17.31
C ARG A 83 -1.59 7.83 -17.97
N GLY A 84 -1.54 6.67 -18.63
CA GLY A 84 -0.33 6.19 -19.30
C GLY A 84 0.65 5.45 -18.37
N ALA A 85 0.26 5.20 -17.12
CA ALA A 85 0.93 4.28 -16.22
C ALA A 85 0.04 3.07 -15.89
N TRP A 86 0.66 1.99 -15.44
CA TRP A 86 0.00 0.74 -15.08
C TRP A 86 0.80 0.06 -13.98
N ALA A 87 0.12 -0.67 -13.10
CA ALA A 87 0.81 -1.41 -12.04
C ALA A 87 0.33 -2.84 -11.90
N ILE A 88 1.20 -3.74 -11.43
CA ILE A 88 0.89 -5.17 -11.34
C ILE A 88 1.62 -5.87 -10.20
N ALA A 89 0.89 -6.72 -9.48
CA ALA A 89 1.45 -7.66 -8.53
C ALA A 89 1.73 -9.03 -9.19
N HIS A 90 2.81 -9.66 -8.74
CA HIS A 90 3.10 -11.07 -9.01
C HIS A 90 3.30 -11.83 -7.70
N LEU A 91 2.83 -13.08 -7.69
CA LEU A 91 3.07 -14.05 -6.63
C LEU A 91 3.97 -15.15 -7.17
N PHE A 92 5.11 -15.35 -6.52
CA PHE A 92 6.04 -16.44 -6.83
C PHE A 92 5.95 -17.52 -5.76
N ARG A 93 5.75 -18.76 -6.18
CA ARG A 93 5.80 -19.94 -5.30
C ARG A 93 7.14 -20.63 -5.43
N TYR A 94 7.66 -21.03 -4.28
CA TYR A 94 8.85 -21.83 -4.15
C TYR A 94 8.52 -23.12 -3.39
N GLN A 95 9.10 -24.23 -3.81
CA GLN A 95 9.06 -25.50 -3.09
C GLN A 95 10.51 -25.96 -2.86
N ASN A 96 10.87 -26.18 -1.60
CA ASN A 96 12.26 -26.50 -1.22
C ASN A 96 13.27 -25.46 -1.77
N GLY A 97 12.89 -24.19 -1.77
CA GLY A 97 13.73 -23.09 -2.26
C GLY A 97 13.74 -22.89 -3.79
N VAL A 98 13.16 -23.80 -4.58
CA VAL A 98 13.10 -23.71 -6.05
C VAL A 98 11.78 -23.09 -6.49
N LYS A 99 11.83 -22.05 -7.33
CA LYS A 99 10.64 -21.43 -7.91
C LYS A 99 9.92 -22.44 -8.81
N ASN A 100 8.63 -22.68 -8.55
CA ASN A 100 7.81 -23.62 -9.32
C ASN A 100 6.41 -23.09 -9.67
N GLY A 101 6.16 -21.80 -9.43
CA GLY A 101 4.92 -21.15 -9.83
C GLY A 101 5.04 -19.64 -9.89
N VAL A 102 4.27 -19.04 -10.80
CA VAL A 102 4.10 -17.59 -10.91
C VAL A 102 2.65 -17.30 -11.28
N TRP A 103 2.04 -16.35 -10.58
CA TRP A 103 0.73 -15.81 -10.89
C TRP A 103 0.79 -14.30 -10.84
N SER A 104 -0.05 -13.64 -11.61
CA SER A 104 -0.17 -12.19 -11.66
C SER A 104 -1.61 -11.76 -11.39
N CYS A 105 -1.84 -10.46 -11.23
CA CYS A 105 -3.21 -9.95 -11.07
C CYS A 105 -4.13 -10.31 -12.26
N ASN A 106 -3.57 -10.51 -13.45
CA ASN A 106 -4.30 -10.93 -14.65
C ASN A 106 -4.52 -12.46 -14.75
N SER A 107 -3.94 -13.25 -13.85
CA SER A 107 -4.18 -14.71 -13.82
C SER A 107 -5.62 -15.01 -13.38
N SER A 108 -6.19 -16.13 -13.84
CA SER A 108 -7.55 -16.54 -13.47
C SER A 108 -7.72 -16.64 -11.95
N GLY A 109 -8.66 -15.85 -11.41
CA GLY A 109 -8.90 -15.69 -9.97
C GLY A 109 -8.34 -14.39 -9.36
N GLY A 110 -7.56 -13.61 -10.11
CA GLY A 110 -7.19 -12.24 -9.78
C GLY A 110 -8.23 -11.23 -10.27
N ASN A 111 -7.97 -9.93 -10.07
CA ASN A 111 -8.88 -8.85 -10.47
C ASN A 111 -8.37 -7.98 -11.64
N GLY A 112 -7.34 -8.42 -12.35
CA GLY A 112 -6.69 -7.62 -13.38
C GLY A 112 -5.60 -6.71 -12.81
N HIS A 113 -4.71 -6.26 -13.67
CA HIS A 113 -3.70 -5.24 -13.33
C HIS A 113 -4.34 -3.88 -13.03
N ILE A 114 -3.58 -2.97 -12.40
CA ILE A 114 -4.02 -1.63 -12.03
C ILE A 114 -3.97 -0.74 -13.26
N GLU A 115 -5.14 -0.28 -13.68
CA GLU A 115 -5.32 0.67 -14.79
C GLU A 115 -5.32 2.13 -14.29
N PRO A 116 -5.18 3.12 -15.19
CA PRO A 116 -5.33 4.51 -14.81
C PRO A 116 -6.62 4.80 -14.02
N GLY A 117 -6.48 5.49 -12.89
CA GLY A 117 -7.57 5.78 -11.96
C GLY A 117 -7.79 4.72 -10.87
N GLN A 118 -7.23 3.52 -11.02
CA GLN A 118 -7.29 2.46 -10.01
C GLN A 118 -6.10 2.55 -9.06
N THR A 119 -6.20 1.87 -7.92
CA THR A 119 -5.17 1.89 -6.86
C THR A 119 -4.71 0.51 -6.42
N MET A 120 -5.33 -0.58 -6.86
CA MET A 120 -4.98 -1.89 -6.31
C MET A 120 -5.26 -3.07 -7.22
N CYS A 121 -4.47 -4.11 -7.05
CA CYS A 121 -4.74 -5.42 -7.64
C CYS A 121 -4.31 -6.57 -6.73
N TRP A 122 -4.88 -7.74 -6.97
CA TRP A 122 -4.53 -8.98 -6.30
C TRP A 122 -4.40 -10.15 -7.27
N THR A 123 -3.48 -11.04 -6.96
CA THR A 123 -3.34 -12.33 -7.63
C THR A 123 -4.41 -13.31 -7.14
N PRO A 124 -4.62 -14.44 -7.83
CA PRO A 124 -5.41 -15.54 -7.29
C PRO A 124 -4.87 -16.03 -5.94
N ARG A 125 -5.76 -16.62 -5.12
CA ARG A 125 -5.39 -17.33 -3.89
C ARG A 125 -4.80 -18.70 -4.19
N ILE A 126 -3.55 -18.91 -3.82
CA ILE A 126 -2.81 -20.15 -4.04
C ILE A 126 -2.71 -20.94 -2.74
N TYR A 127 -3.12 -22.20 -2.79
CA TYR A 127 -3.07 -23.12 -1.65
C TYR A 127 -1.64 -23.63 -1.39
N ALA A 128 -1.27 -23.69 -0.11
CA ALA A 128 0.03 -24.15 0.38
C ALA A 128 -0.13 -25.39 1.27
N PRO A 129 -0.14 -26.61 0.70
CA PRO A 129 -0.39 -27.84 1.46
C PRO A 129 0.70 -28.23 2.47
N SER A 130 1.90 -27.65 2.38
CA SER A 130 3.04 -28.04 3.23
C SER A 130 3.87 -26.83 3.65
N ALA A 131 4.69 -27.01 4.69
CA ALA A 131 5.63 -25.99 5.17
C ALA A 131 6.84 -25.79 4.23
N SER A 132 7.08 -26.72 3.30
CA SER A 132 8.13 -26.60 2.28
C SER A 132 7.77 -25.61 1.17
N ILE A 133 6.53 -25.12 1.15
CA ILE A 133 6.05 -24.13 0.20
C ILE A 133 6.14 -22.75 0.83
N THR A 134 6.81 -21.84 0.14
CA THR A 134 6.95 -20.44 0.54
C THR A 134 6.60 -19.54 -0.63
N PHE A 135 6.22 -18.31 -0.34
CA PHE A 135 5.81 -17.32 -1.33
C PHE A 135 6.61 -16.04 -1.22
N MET A 136 6.68 -15.33 -2.34
CA MET A 136 7.21 -13.98 -2.44
C MET A 136 6.26 -13.18 -3.32
N ALA A 137 5.88 -11.99 -2.88
CA ALA A 137 5.10 -11.06 -3.67
C ALA A 137 6.01 -9.97 -4.23
N THR A 138 5.78 -9.53 -5.47
CA THR A 138 6.46 -8.38 -6.07
C THR A 138 5.45 -7.43 -6.67
N GLY A 139 5.67 -6.13 -6.53
CA GLY A 139 4.89 -5.07 -7.16
C GLY A 139 5.73 -4.31 -8.17
N ARG A 140 5.11 -3.87 -9.25
CA ARG A 140 5.74 -3.04 -10.28
C ARG A 140 4.77 -1.97 -10.76
N ASP A 141 5.32 -0.79 -11.03
CA ASP A 141 4.67 0.28 -11.80
C ASP A 141 5.53 0.57 -13.04
N CYS A 142 4.88 0.95 -14.13
CA CYS A 142 5.47 1.15 -15.44
C CYS A 142 4.71 2.21 -16.25
N PHE A 143 5.44 2.94 -17.10
CA PHE A 143 4.85 3.86 -18.08
C PHE A 143 4.69 3.19 -19.45
N GLY A 144 3.71 3.68 -20.22
CA GLY A 144 3.41 3.23 -21.57
C GLY A 144 2.16 2.35 -21.62
N THR A 145 2.27 1.19 -22.26
CA THR A 145 1.19 0.19 -22.29
C THR A 145 1.52 -0.96 -21.35
N TYR A 146 0.47 -1.61 -20.82
CA TYR A 146 0.63 -2.77 -19.94
C TYR A 146 1.56 -3.86 -20.53
N ASP A 147 1.46 -4.16 -21.83
CA ASP A 147 2.31 -5.17 -22.48
C ASP A 147 3.82 -4.83 -22.44
N THR A 148 4.16 -3.56 -22.30
CA THR A 148 5.54 -3.08 -22.20
C THR A 148 6.04 -2.96 -20.76
N CYS A 149 5.20 -3.27 -19.78
CA CYS A 149 5.47 -3.00 -18.36
C CYS A 149 6.75 -3.67 -17.84
N GLN A 150 7.07 -4.86 -18.34
CA GLN A 150 8.29 -5.57 -17.96
C GLN A 150 9.57 -4.86 -18.44
N ALA A 151 9.53 -4.20 -19.61
CA ALA A 151 10.66 -3.46 -20.16
C ALA A 151 10.74 -2.02 -19.61
N ASN A 152 9.59 -1.45 -19.23
CA ASN A 152 9.45 -0.06 -18.80
C ASN A 152 9.11 0.07 -17.31
N THR A 153 9.57 -0.87 -16.48
CA THR A 153 9.38 -0.80 -15.02
C THR A 153 10.11 0.42 -14.48
N VAL A 154 9.38 1.31 -13.82
CA VAL A 154 9.95 2.52 -13.17
C VAL A 154 10.00 2.40 -11.65
N SER A 155 9.17 1.53 -11.10
CA SER A 155 9.11 1.30 -9.65
C SER A 155 9.00 -0.19 -9.36
N TYR A 156 9.63 -0.63 -8.27
CA TYR A 156 9.67 -2.03 -7.88
C TYR A 156 9.65 -2.19 -6.37
N GLY A 157 8.96 -3.23 -5.90
CA GLY A 157 8.99 -3.68 -4.52
C GLY A 157 8.92 -5.20 -4.43
N GLN A 158 9.50 -5.77 -3.38
CA GLN A 158 9.41 -7.21 -3.14
C GLN A 158 9.35 -7.56 -1.66
N THR A 159 8.47 -8.49 -1.30
CA THR A 159 8.39 -8.96 0.07
C THR A 159 9.53 -9.93 0.39
N ALA A 160 9.76 -10.17 1.68
CA ALA A 160 10.54 -11.34 2.08
C ALA A 160 9.85 -12.63 1.57
N ARG A 161 10.65 -13.65 1.28
CA ARG A 161 10.12 -14.99 0.99
C ARG A 161 9.74 -15.65 2.32
N THR A 162 8.45 -15.83 2.55
CA THR A 162 7.93 -16.39 3.81
C THR A 162 6.86 -17.45 3.54
N ARG A 163 6.44 -18.13 4.60
CA ARG A 163 5.34 -19.09 4.52
C ARG A 163 4.06 -18.33 4.36
#